data_AF-A0A8H6C1A8-F1
#
_entry.id   AF-A0A8H6C1A8-F1
#
_cell.length_a   1.000
_cell.length_b   1.000
_cell.length_c   1.000
_cell.angle_alpha   90.00
_cell.angle_beta   90.00
_cell.angle_gamma   90.00
#
_symmetry.space_group_name_H-M   'P 1'
#
loop_
_entity.id
_entity.type
_entity.pdbx_description
1 polymer ?
#
loop_
_entity_poly.entity_id
_entity_poly.type
_entity_poly.pdbx_seq_one_letter_code
_entity_poly.pdbx_strand_id
1 'polypeptide(L)'
;MVSRFDVDSTNESDDLDNQPPIDIRERRLQLLEKQVKNRTVVGSIFLLTVGILTFVLFFNKNSVTLLLNTGPSRKIYSNSTHEFHQTTILISLDGFHPHYINPLDTPTMHNIMKNDYGAPYMTPSFPSSTFPNHWTLITGLYPSEHGIVGNTFYDPELKKQFINTNPKVGGWIQIFGEAASHLEDRQEAKC
;
A
#
# COMPACT_ATOMS: atom_id res chain seq x y z
N MET A 1 -90.37 -13.75 -0.96
CA MET A 1 -89.04 -13.55 -0.35
C MET A 1 -88.93 -14.54 0.80
N VAL A 2 -88.38 -15.72 0.50
CA VAL A 2 -87.17 -16.30 1.13
C VAL A 2 -87.34 -16.71 2.60
N SER A 3 -87.51 -18.03 2.76
CA SER A 3 -86.92 -18.96 3.73
C SER A 3 -87.04 -18.75 5.25
N ARG A 4 -87.87 -19.62 5.84
CA ARG A 4 -87.55 -20.66 6.86
C ARG A 4 -86.75 -20.26 8.12
N PHE A 5 -87.43 -20.42 9.25
CA PHE A 5 -86.92 -20.65 10.60
C PHE A 5 -85.75 -21.66 10.64
N ASP A 6 -84.74 -21.42 11.49
CA ASP A 6 -84.65 -22.12 12.79
C ASP A 6 -83.67 -21.40 13.72
N VAL A 7 -84.08 -21.35 14.98
CA VAL A 7 -83.33 -20.90 16.15
C VAL A 7 -82.40 -22.03 16.55
N ASP A 8 -81.11 -21.76 16.69
CA ASP A 8 -80.27 -22.57 17.58
C ASP A 8 -79.63 -21.68 18.64
N SER A 9 -80.04 -21.95 19.87
CA SER A 9 -79.68 -21.28 21.08
C SER A 9 -78.64 -22.12 21.81
N THR A 10 -77.36 -21.77 21.66
CA THR A 10 -76.33 -22.05 22.68
C THR A 10 -75.23 -21.01 22.50
N ASN A 11 -75.42 -19.83 23.09
CA ASN A 11 -74.29 -18.93 23.36
C ASN A 11 -73.50 -19.52 24.53
N GLU A 12 -72.58 -20.40 24.14
CA GLU A 12 -71.53 -21.00 24.93
C GLU A 12 -70.74 -19.88 25.63
N SER A 13 -71.01 -19.77 26.92
CA SER A 13 -70.22 -19.01 27.87
C SER A 13 -69.14 -19.94 28.39
N ASP A 14 -67.96 -19.35 28.61
CA ASP A 14 -66.83 -19.92 29.36
C ASP A 14 -66.04 -21.04 28.69
N ASP A 15 -65.10 -20.67 27.82
CA ASP A 15 -63.95 -21.53 27.47
C ASP A 15 -62.65 -20.71 27.29
N LEU A 16 -62.36 -19.87 28.29
CA LEU A 16 -61.05 -19.23 28.48
C LEU A 16 -60.11 -20.05 29.38
N ASP A 17 -60.37 -21.35 29.58
CA ASP A 17 -59.58 -22.19 30.51
C ASP A 17 -59.16 -23.57 29.98
N ASN A 18 -59.28 -23.83 28.67
CA ASN A 18 -58.89 -25.11 28.06
C ASN A 18 -57.72 -25.00 27.06
N GLN A 19 -56.66 -24.26 27.40
CA GLN A 19 -55.33 -24.59 26.85
C GLN A 19 -54.63 -25.56 27.81
N PRO A 20 -54.17 -26.73 27.34
CA PRO A 20 -53.38 -27.62 28.19
C PRO A 20 -52.18 -26.83 28.73
N PRO A 21 -51.80 -27.02 30.01
CA PRO A 21 -50.72 -26.24 30.61
C PRO A 21 -49.49 -26.41 29.72
N ILE A 22 -49.01 -25.29 29.15
CA ILE A 22 -47.83 -25.30 28.29
C ILE A 22 -46.70 -25.84 29.14
N ASP A 23 -46.30 -27.10 28.91
CA ASP A 23 -45.17 -27.67 29.62
C ASP A 23 -43.92 -26.88 29.21
N ILE A 24 -43.51 -26.00 30.12
CA ILE A 24 -42.37 -25.10 29.95
C ILE A 24 -41.11 -25.94 29.67
N ARG A 25 -41.07 -27.19 30.15
CA ARG A 25 -39.99 -28.14 29.89
C ARG A 25 -39.99 -28.61 28.44
N GLU A 26 -41.11 -29.03 27.89
CA GLU A 26 -41.20 -29.44 26.48
C GLU A 26 -40.92 -28.28 25.53
N ARG A 27 -41.44 -27.08 25.83
CA ARG A 27 -41.16 -25.89 25.01
C ARG A 27 -39.67 -25.54 25.02
N ARG A 28 -39.01 -25.66 26.18
CA ARG A 28 -37.54 -25.47 26.28
C ARG A 28 -36.78 -26.55 25.52
N LEU A 29 -37.20 -27.81 25.59
CA LEU A 29 -36.59 -28.91 24.84
C LEU A 29 -36.71 -28.70 23.32
N GLN A 30 -37.89 -28.30 22.82
CA GLN A 30 -38.10 -28.00 21.40
C GLN A 30 -37.27 -26.80 20.92
N LEU A 31 -37.16 -25.75 21.74
CA LEU A 31 -36.29 -24.60 21.43
C LEU A 31 -34.82 -25.00 21.42
N LEU A 32 -34.38 -25.83 22.36
CA LEU A 32 -33.01 -26.34 22.43
C LEU A 32 -32.69 -27.24 21.23
N GLU A 33 -33.57 -28.17 20.87
CA GLU A 33 -33.40 -29.00 19.66
C GLU A 33 -33.33 -28.15 18.40
N LYS A 34 -34.20 -27.14 18.27
CA LYS A 34 -34.19 -26.21 17.13
C LYS A 34 -32.90 -25.39 17.09
N GLN A 35 -32.39 -24.95 18.23
CA GLN A 35 -31.12 -24.22 18.32
C GLN A 35 -29.92 -25.12 17.99
N VAL A 36 -29.89 -26.36 18.48
CA VAL A 36 -28.83 -27.33 18.16
C VAL A 36 -28.85 -27.66 16.68
N LYS A 37 -30.03 -27.94 16.10
CA LYS A 37 -30.19 -28.23 14.67
C LYS A 37 -29.74 -27.07 13.79
N ASN A 38 -30.07 -25.83 14.14
CA ASN A 38 -29.59 -24.68 13.38
C ASN A 38 -28.07 -24.48 13.50
N ARG A 39 -27.48 -24.72 14.68
CA ARG A 39 -26.03 -24.59 14.88
C ARG A 39 -25.24 -25.68 14.14
N THR A 40 -25.74 -26.91 14.08
CA THR A 40 -25.09 -27.99 13.33
C THR A 40 -25.21 -27.79 11.82
N VAL A 41 -26.35 -27.30 11.33
CA VAL A 41 -26.54 -26.98 9.90
C VAL A 41 -25.66 -25.82 9.45
N VAL A 42 -25.56 -24.75 10.24
CA VAL A 42 -24.67 -23.62 9.92
C VAL A 42 -23.20 -24.08 9.95
N GLY A 43 -22.82 -24.90 10.94
CA GLY A 43 -21.48 -25.49 11.01
C GLY A 43 -21.15 -26.39 9.81
N SER A 44 -22.09 -27.23 9.37
CA SER A 44 -21.88 -28.10 8.22
C SER A 44 -21.78 -27.33 6.90
N ILE A 45 -22.60 -26.28 6.73
CA ILE A 45 -22.53 -25.42 5.55
C ILE A 45 -21.18 -24.70 5.51
N PHE A 46 -20.69 -24.18 6.64
CA PHE A 46 -19.39 -23.53 6.73
C PHE A 46 -18.23 -24.48 6.43
N LEU A 47 -18.27 -25.71 6.95
CA LEU A 47 -17.24 -26.70 6.64
C LEU A 47 -17.24 -27.12 5.17
N LEU A 48 -18.42 -27.24 4.55
CA LEU A 48 -18.55 -27.52 3.12
C LEU A 48 -18.05 -26.35 2.26
N THR A 49 -18.33 -25.09 2.62
CA THR A 49 -17.86 -23.93 1.86
C THR A 49 -16.35 -23.78 1.95
N VAL A 50 -15.77 -23.97 3.14
CA VAL A 50 -14.31 -23.98 3.33
C VAL A 50 -13.67 -25.15 2.58
N GLY A 51 -14.26 -26.35 2.65
CA GLY A 51 -13.77 -27.53 1.94
C GLY A 51 -13.81 -27.39 0.41
N ILE A 52 -14.89 -26.82 -0.14
CA ILE A 52 -15.01 -26.54 -1.57
C ILE A 52 -13.98 -25.48 -2.00
N LEU A 53 -13.81 -24.42 -1.20
CA LEU A 53 -12.83 -23.37 -1.48
C LEU A 53 -11.40 -23.93 -1.49
N THR A 54 -11.03 -24.74 -0.50
CA THR A 54 -9.68 -25.35 -0.44
C THR A 54 -9.47 -26.37 -1.55
N PHE A 55 -10.50 -27.14 -1.92
CA PHE A 55 -10.46 -28.07 -3.05
C PHE A 55 -10.26 -27.31 -4.37
N VAL A 56 -11.04 -26.25 -4.63
CA VAL A 56 -10.87 -25.42 -5.84
C VAL A 56 -9.47 -24.83 -5.93
N LEU A 57 -8.92 -24.32 -4.81
CA LEU A 57 -7.56 -23.78 -4.77
C LEU A 57 -6.48 -24.86 -4.98
N PHE A 58 -6.68 -26.08 -4.46
CA PHE A 58 -5.73 -27.19 -4.60
C PHE A 58 -5.71 -27.79 -6.01
N PHE A 59 -6.86 -27.88 -6.67
CA PHE A 59 -6.98 -28.39 -8.04
C PHE A 59 -6.64 -27.32 -9.10
N ASN A 60 -6.82 -26.03 -8.81
CA ASN A 60 -6.35 -24.91 -9.64
C ASN A 60 -4.94 -24.41 -9.26
N LYS A 61 -4.06 -25.28 -8.74
CA LYS A 61 -2.66 -24.92 -8.46
C LYS A 61 -1.92 -24.34 -9.68
N ASN A 62 -2.33 -24.72 -10.89
CA ASN A 62 -1.79 -24.18 -12.15
C ASN A 62 -2.26 -22.76 -12.47
N SER A 63 -3.38 -22.31 -11.88
CA SER A 63 -3.91 -20.95 -12.08
C SER A 63 -3.34 -19.95 -11.07
N VAL A 64 -2.99 -20.41 -9.86
CA VAL A 64 -2.41 -19.55 -8.81
C VAL A 64 -0.99 -19.12 -9.18
N THR A 65 -0.19 -19.99 -9.80
CA THR A 65 1.13 -19.63 -10.36
C THR A 65 1.04 -18.66 -11.54
N LEU A 66 -0.06 -18.68 -12.30
CA LEU A 66 -0.30 -17.72 -13.38
C LEU A 66 -0.69 -16.32 -12.84
N LEU A 67 -1.38 -16.26 -11.70
CA LEU A 67 -1.80 -15.00 -11.05
C LEU A 67 -0.68 -14.33 -10.24
N LEU A 68 0.33 -15.08 -9.79
CA LEU A 68 1.46 -14.55 -9.03
C LEU A 68 2.67 -14.16 -9.89
N ASN A 69 2.69 -14.54 -11.17
CA ASN A 69 3.84 -14.31 -12.06
C ASN A 69 3.56 -13.33 -13.20
N THR A 70 2.41 -12.65 -13.20
CA THR A 70 2.25 -11.40 -13.96
C THR A 70 2.94 -10.28 -13.21
N GLY A 71 4.26 -10.33 -13.11
CA GLY A 71 5.02 -9.10 -12.92
C GLY A 71 4.61 -8.13 -14.03
N PRO A 72 4.51 -6.82 -13.77
CA PRO A 72 4.12 -5.86 -14.80
C PRO A 72 5.06 -6.05 -15.99
N SER A 73 4.51 -6.54 -17.12
CA SER A 73 5.24 -6.65 -18.36
C SER A 73 5.70 -5.23 -18.71
N ARG A 74 6.99 -4.95 -18.50
CA ARG A 74 7.55 -3.62 -18.75
C ARG A 74 7.35 -3.33 -20.22
N LYS A 75 6.51 -2.33 -20.51
CA LYS A 75 6.23 -1.91 -21.88
C LYS A 75 7.55 -1.63 -22.60
N ILE A 76 7.76 -2.34 -23.70
CA ILE A 76 8.92 -2.18 -24.57
C ILE A 76 8.55 -1.14 -25.63
N TYR A 77 9.44 -0.17 -25.82
CA TYR A 77 9.38 0.86 -26.84
C TYR A 77 10.47 0.59 -27.87
N SER A 78 10.31 1.07 -29.10
CA SER A 78 11.31 0.93 -30.15
C SER A 78 11.47 2.27 -30.88
N ASN A 79 12.72 2.65 -31.14
CA ASN A 79 13.05 3.84 -31.91
C ASN A 79 13.53 3.47 -33.35
N SER A 80 13.08 2.32 -33.86
CA SER A 80 13.50 1.74 -35.14
C SER A 80 14.95 1.25 -35.22
N THR A 81 15.80 1.50 -34.23
CA THR A 81 17.17 0.94 -34.16
C THR A 81 17.33 -0.08 -33.05
N HIS A 82 16.72 0.16 -31.90
CA HIS A 82 16.76 -0.77 -30.77
C HIS A 82 15.46 -0.71 -29.95
N GLU A 83 15.20 -1.80 -29.25
CA GLU A 83 14.16 -1.88 -28.25
C GLU A 83 14.69 -1.36 -26.91
N PHE A 84 13.86 -0.60 -26.19
CA PHE A 84 14.20 -0.02 -24.90
C PHE A 84 12.99 0.00 -23.96
N HIS A 85 13.25 0.00 -22.66
CA HIS A 85 12.20 0.16 -21.65
C HIS A 85 11.86 1.64 -21.44
N GLN A 86 10.77 1.92 -20.72
CA GLN A 86 10.41 3.29 -20.36
C GLN A 86 11.59 4.04 -19.73
N THR A 87 12.05 5.09 -20.40
CA THR A 87 13.15 5.94 -19.93
C THR A 87 12.63 6.92 -18.90
N THR A 88 13.28 6.97 -17.73
CA THR A 88 13.02 7.98 -16.71
C THR A 88 14.05 9.09 -16.86
N ILE A 89 13.58 10.34 -17.02
CA ILE A 89 14.44 11.51 -17.07
C ILE A 89 14.21 12.31 -15.79
N LEU A 90 15.27 12.50 -15.01
CA LEU A 90 15.25 13.37 -13.83
C LEU A 90 15.87 14.71 -14.20
N ILE A 91 15.09 15.78 -14.08
CA ILE A 91 15.52 17.16 -14.32
C ILE A 91 15.46 17.89 -12.98
N SER A 92 16.60 18.38 -12.49
CA SER A 92 16.67 19.24 -11.31
C SER A 92 16.95 20.68 -11.72
N LEU A 93 16.14 21.61 -11.22
CA LEU A 93 16.33 23.05 -11.37
C LEU A 93 16.77 23.60 -10.03
N ASP A 94 18.06 23.93 -9.90
CA ASP A 94 18.62 24.41 -8.64
C ASP A 94 18.01 25.77 -8.25
N GLY A 95 17.72 25.95 -6.95
CA GLY A 95 17.09 27.16 -6.42
C GLY A 95 15.67 27.44 -6.92
N PHE A 96 15.00 26.47 -7.54
CA PHE A 96 13.66 26.68 -8.11
C PHE A 96 12.57 26.64 -7.03
N HIS A 97 12.12 27.83 -6.61
CA HIS A 97 11.06 27.96 -5.61
C HIS A 97 9.66 27.73 -6.23
N PRO A 98 8.73 27.02 -5.56
CA PRO A 98 7.40 26.73 -6.09
C PRO A 98 6.59 27.97 -6.53
N HIS A 99 6.84 29.12 -5.91
CA HIS A 99 6.18 30.39 -6.26
C HIS A 99 6.50 30.88 -7.68
N TYR A 100 7.61 30.42 -8.29
CA TYR A 100 7.93 30.77 -9.68
C TYR A 100 6.98 30.11 -10.68
N ILE A 101 6.19 29.12 -10.26
CA ILE A 101 5.29 28.41 -11.15
C ILE A 101 3.98 29.18 -11.27
N ASN A 102 3.83 29.91 -12.36
CA ASN A 102 2.62 30.68 -12.65
C ASN A 102 2.24 30.64 -14.15
N PRO A 103 1.00 31.00 -14.52
CA PRO A 103 0.52 30.97 -15.90
C PRO A 103 1.19 31.98 -16.84
N LEU A 104 1.81 33.04 -16.29
CA LEU A 104 2.37 34.17 -17.07
C LEU A 104 3.82 33.92 -17.45
N ASP A 105 4.66 33.58 -16.48
CA ASP A 105 6.11 33.40 -16.61
C ASP A 105 6.48 31.96 -16.98
N THR A 106 5.73 30.96 -16.48
CA THR A 106 6.02 29.53 -16.69
C THR A 106 4.80 28.74 -17.17
N PRO A 107 4.18 29.11 -18.30
CA PRO A 107 2.91 28.53 -18.76
C PRO A 107 2.99 27.01 -18.98
N THR A 108 4.10 26.51 -19.52
CA THR A 108 4.30 25.06 -19.75
C THR A 108 4.34 24.28 -18.43
N MET A 109 5.13 24.75 -17.45
CA MET A 109 5.25 24.11 -16.15
C MET A 109 3.92 24.15 -15.38
N HIS A 110 3.24 25.29 -15.44
CA HIS A 110 1.93 25.47 -14.83
C HIS A 110 0.90 24.49 -15.41
N ASN A 111 0.88 24.31 -16.73
CA ASN A 111 -0.03 23.38 -17.40
C ASN A 111 0.27 21.92 -17.03
N ILE A 112 1.55 21.53 -16.95
CA ILE A 112 1.95 20.17 -16.53
C ILE A 112 1.47 19.91 -15.09
N MET A 113 1.71 20.84 -14.16
CA MET A 113 1.29 20.66 -12.77
C MET A 113 -0.22 20.61 -12.59
N LYS A 114 -0.98 21.36 -13.41
CA LYS A 114 -2.43 21.42 -13.33
C LYS A 114 -3.12 20.20 -13.95
N ASN A 115 -2.60 19.69 -15.07
CA ASN A 115 -3.28 18.68 -15.89
C ASN A 115 -2.82 17.25 -15.61
N ASP A 116 -1.63 17.05 -15.04
CA ASP A 116 -1.08 15.73 -14.72
C ASP A 116 -1.02 15.51 -13.20
N TYR A 117 0.19 15.34 -12.66
CA TYR A 117 0.45 14.95 -11.27
C TYR A 117 1.58 15.80 -10.68
N GLY A 118 1.29 17.08 -10.39
CA GLY A 118 2.22 17.98 -9.72
C GLY A 118 1.96 18.09 -8.22
N ALA A 119 2.97 17.87 -7.37
CA ALA A 119 2.90 18.23 -5.95
C ALA A 119 3.00 19.76 -5.77
N PRO A 120 2.30 20.37 -4.80
CA PRO A 120 2.32 21.84 -4.63
C PRO A 120 3.71 22.38 -4.25
N TYR A 121 4.49 21.61 -3.52
CA TYR A 121 5.90 21.89 -3.18
C TYR A 121 6.58 20.60 -2.71
N MET A 122 7.90 20.64 -2.61
CA MET A 122 8.73 19.59 -2.02
C MET A 122 9.56 20.19 -0.89
N THR A 123 9.53 19.57 0.29
CA THR A 123 10.36 20.01 1.42
C THR A 123 11.77 19.46 1.26
N PRO A 124 12.81 20.31 1.18
CA PRO A 124 14.19 19.85 1.09
C PRO A 124 14.66 19.28 2.44
N SER A 125 15.69 18.44 2.39
CA SER A 125 16.42 18.04 3.59
C SER A 125 17.26 19.19 4.13
N PHE A 126 17.50 19.17 5.45
CA PHE A 126 18.40 20.12 6.09
C PHE A 126 19.87 19.64 5.98
N PRO A 127 20.82 20.53 5.64
CA PRO A 127 20.64 21.93 5.26
C PRO A 127 20.08 22.07 3.84
N SER A 128 19.33 23.15 3.58
CA SER A 128 18.77 23.49 2.26
C SER A 128 19.84 24.01 1.29
N SER A 129 20.82 23.16 1.01
CA SER A 129 21.98 23.43 0.16
C SER A 129 21.93 22.54 -1.08
N THR A 130 22.45 23.04 -2.20
CA THR A 130 22.39 22.39 -3.52
C THR A 130 22.92 20.96 -3.51
N PHE A 131 24.19 20.77 -3.14
CA PHE A 131 24.86 19.49 -3.31
C PHE A 131 24.31 18.40 -2.38
N PRO A 132 24.07 18.66 -1.08
CA PRO A 132 23.36 17.72 -0.21
C PRO A 132 21.99 17.30 -0.73
N ASN A 133 21.13 18.24 -1.13
CA ASN A 133 19.76 17.91 -1.55
C ASN A 133 19.70 17.18 -2.89
N HIS A 134 20.57 17.53 -3.84
CA HIS A 134 20.68 16.76 -5.08
C HIS A 134 21.09 15.31 -4.81
N TRP A 135 21.97 15.08 -3.84
CA TRP A 135 22.36 13.74 -3.46
C TRP A 135 21.25 12.96 -2.75
N THR A 136 20.49 13.63 -1.88
CA THR A 136 19.30 13.06 -1.26
C THR A 136 18.27 12.61 -2.30
N LEU A 137 18.06 13.37 -3.38
CA LEU A 137 17.12 13.00 -4.45
C LEU A 137 17.53 11.75 -5.22
N ILE A 138 18.84 11.53 -5.38
CA ILE A 138 19.38 10.37 -6.12
C ILE A 138 19.43 9.12 -5.23
N THR A 139 19.86 9.28 -3.98
CA THR A 139 20.10 8.15 -3.06
C THR A 139 18.89 7.78 -2.21
N GLY A 140 17.95 8.70 -2.03
CA GLY A 140 16.85 8.55 -1.08
C GLY A 140 17.27 8.63 0.39
N LEU A 141 18.52 9.01 0.67
CA LEU A 141 19.08 9.10 2.02
C LEU A 141 19.14 10.56 2.50
N TYR A 142 19.08 10.76 3.81
CA TYR A 142 19.29 12.09 4.41
C TYR A 142 20.78 12.48 4.39
N PRO A 143 21.11 13.78 4.46
CA PRO A 143 22.49 14.27 4.56
C PRO A 143 23.32 13.65 5.68
N SER A 144 22.70 13.26 6.79
CA SER A 144 23.35 12.53 7.88
C SER A 144 23.80 11.13 7.49
N GLU A 145 23.04 10.46 6.61
CA GLU A 145 23.25 9.05 6.24
C GLU A 145 24.19 8.92 5.05
N HIS A 146 24.07 9.79 4.05
CA HIS A 146 24.95 9.77 2.88
C HIS A 146 26.25 10.57 3.08
N GLY A 147 26.43 11.23 4.23
CA GLY A 147 27.68 11.89 4.63
C GLY A 147 28.00 13.23 3.95
N ILE A 148 27.15 13.71 3.03
CA ILE A 148 27.35 15.00 2.34
C ILE A 148 26.51 16.06 3.04
N VAL A 149 27.08 16.66 4.08
CA VAL A 149 26.37 17.59 4.98
C VAL A 149 26.38 19.05 4.52
N GLY A 150 27.14 19.38 3.47
CA GLY A 150 27.20 20.74 2.93
C GLY A 150 27.96 20.84 1.61
N ASN A 151 27.86 21.99 0.93
CA ASN A 151 28.70 22.29 -0.24
C ASN A 151 30.19 22.40 0.12
N THR A 152 30.48 22.75 1.38
CA THR A 152 31.82 22.78 1.93
C THR A 152 31.76 22.34 3.38
N PHE A 153 32.54 21.33 3.75
CA PHE A 153 32.65 20.84 5.13
C PHE A 153 34.04 20.24 5.37
N TYR A 154 34.40 20.03 6.63
CA TYR A 154 35.66 19.38 7.00
C TYR A 154 35.35 18.04 7.64
N ASP A 155 36.06 17.01 7.20
CA ASP A 155 36.00 15.68 7.81
C ASP A 155 37.16 15.53 8.80
N PRO A 156 36.88 15.40 10.11
CA PRO A 156 37.90 15.25 11.14
C PRO A 156 38.61 13.89 11.12
N GLU A 157 37.98 12.82 10.61
CA GLU A 157 38.59 11.49 10.51
C GLU A 157 39.59 11.45 9.36
N LEU A 158 39.17 11.92 8.19
CA LEU A 158 40.02 11.98 6.99
C LEU A 158 41.01 13.14 7.03
N LYS A 159 40.82 14.11 7.95
CA LYS A 159 41.55 15.39 8.04
C LYS A 159 41.55 16.17 6.73
N LYS A 160 40.48 16.02 5.94
CA LYS A 160 40.33 16.64 4.61
C LYS A 160 39.15 17.58 4.60
N GLN A 161 39.30 18.64 3.81
CA GLN A 161 38.18 19.53 3.51
C GLN A 161 37.49 19.01 2.25
N PHE A 162 36.16 19.05 2.23
CA PHE A 162 35.34 18.86 1.05
C PHE A 162 34.90 20.23 0.51
N ILE A 163 35.04 20.44 -0.80
CA ILE A 163 34.56 21.65 -1.50
C ILE A 163 33.98 21.22 -2.85
N ASN A 164 32.68 21.40 -3.07
CA ASN A 164 32.02 20.90 -4.29
C ASN A 164 32.52 21.56 -5.58
N THR A 165 32.99 22.81 -5.53
CA THR A 165 33.48 23.56 -6.69
C THR A 165 34.90 23.19 -7.10
N ASN A 166 35.68 22.54 -6.22
CA ASN A 166 37.05 22.15 -6.50
C ASN A 166 37.13 20.64 -6.73
N PRO A 167 37.22 20.15 -7.98
CA PRO A 167 37.21 18.72 -8.26
C PRO A 167 38.44 17.98 -7.69
N LYS A 168 39.52 18.67 -7.35
CA LYS A 168 40.67 18.03 -6.69
C LYS A 168 40.40 17.69 -5.22
N VAL A 169 39.44 18.38 -4.61
CA VAL A 169 39.17 18.36 -3.16
C VAL A 169 37.79 17.77 -2.85
N GLY A 170 36.77 18.04 -3.68
CA GLY A 170 35.43 17.47 -3.58
C GLY A 170 34.96 16.72 -4.83
N GLY A 171 35.90 16.25 -5.67
CA GLY A 171 35.57 15.42 -6.81
C GLY A 171 35.16 14.00 -6.41
N TRP A 172 34.47 13.32 -7.33
CA TRP A 172 33.98 11.94 -7.16
C TRP A 172 35.01 10.94 -6.65
N ILE A 173 36.25 11.02 -7.15
CA ILE A 173 37.36 10.13 -6.73
C ILE A 173 37.70 10.36 -5.25
N GLN A 174 37.51 11.56 -4.72
CA GLN A 174 37.89 11.90 -3.35
C GLN A 174 36.76 11.55 -2.38
N ILE A 175 35.51 11.60 -2.85
CA ILE A 175 34.34 11.20 -2.08
C ILE A 175 34.25 9.66 -2.00
N PHE A 176 34.51 8.95 -3.10
CA PHE A 176 34.25 7.51 -3.21
C PHE A 176 35.49 6.64 -3.49
N GLY A 177 36.54 7.21 -4.07
CA GLY A 177 37.75 6.45 -4.42
C GLY A 177 38.61 6.07 -3.22
N GLU A 178 38.57 6.84 -2.13
CA GLU A 178 39.32 6.54 -0.90
C GLU A 178 38.45 5.83 0.17
N ALA A 179 37.13 5.98 0.08
CA ALA A 179 36.19 5.18 0.86
C ALA A 179 36.20 3.71 0.42
N ALA A 180 36.44 3.43 -0.88
CA ALA A 180 36.58 2.06 -1.38
C ALA A 180 37.80 1.35 -0.79
N SER A 181 38.96 2.02 -0.67
CA SER A 181 40.16 1.41 -0.06
C SER A 181 40.00 1.17 1.45
N HIS A 182 39.31 2.05 2.17
CA HIS A 182 39.11 1.88 3.61
C HIS A 182 37.97 0.91 3.98
N LEU A 183 37.04 0.62 3.07
CA LEU A 183 36.05 -0.45 3.26
C LEU A 183 36.68 -1.83 3.10
N GLU A 184 37.72 -1.96 2.26
CA GLU A 184 38.53 -3.17 2.13
C GLU A 184 39.32 -3.44 3.42
N ASP A 185 39.95 -2.42 4.00
CA ASP A 185 40.66 -2.52 5.29
C ASP A 185 39.73 -2.89 6.47
N ARG A 186 38.47 -2.43 6.46
CA ARG A 186 37.48 -2.77 7.52
C ARG A 186 36.89 -4.17 7.36
N GLN A 187 36.93 -4.76 6.17
CA GLN A 187 36.54 -6.17 5.98
C GLN A 187 37.65 -7.12 6.40
N GLU A 188 38.92 -6.77 6.22
CA GLU A 188 40.05 -7.59 6.70
C GLU A 188 40.22 -7.56 8.23
N ALA A 189 39.84 -6.47 8.90
CA ALA A 189 39.89 -6.38 10.37
C ALA A 189 38.82 -7.19 11.12
N LYS A 190 37.99 -7.98 10.42
CA LYS A 190 36.92 -8.82 10.99
C LYS A 190 37.04 -10.32 10.68
N CYS A 191 38.18 -10.77 10.15
CA CYS A 191 38.53 -12.19 10.05
C CYS A 191 39.61 -12.58 11.06
#